data_AF-A0A957ZJ13-F1
#
_entry.id   AF-A0A957ZJ13-F1
#
_cell.length_a   1.000
_cell.length_b   1.000
_cell.length_c   1.000
_cell.angle_alpha   90.00
_cell.angle_beta   90.00
_cell.angle_gamma   90.00
#
_symmetry.space_group_name_H-M   'P 1'
#
loop_
_entity.id
_entity.type
_entity.pdbx_description
1 polymer ?
#
loop_
_entity_poly.entity_id
_entity_poly.type
_entity_poly.pdbx_seq_one_letter_code
_entity_poly.pdbx_strand_id
1 'polypeptide(L)'
;CDTNGGSLPWQVGEAVDTVFQEVLGQESPLAPRPPQLAHITVGMHAHNDSETGVANTLEAVRHGCTQVQGTVNGYGERCGNANMISIIPDLQLKMGYDCVPDENLRELVELSRYVSEMANLNPDSHQPFVGQSAFAHKGGTHVNAVVKYVMSYQHIDPALIGNETRVLVSELSGK
;
A
#
# COMPACT_ATOMS: atom_id res chain seq x y z
N CYS A 1 -16.28 -2.99 6.00
CA CYS A 1 -15.32 -3.16 7.11
C CYS A 1 -15.02 -4.64 7.23
N ASP A 2 -13.74 -5.02 7.20
CA ASP A 2 -13.25 -6.38 7.44
C ASP A 2 -12.62 -6.45 8.83
N THR A 3 -13.47 -6.46 9.86
CA THR A 3 -13.08 -6.25 11.25
C THR A 3 -12.19 -7.37 11.80
N ASN A 4 -12.43 -8.61 11.39
CA ASN A 4 -11.65 -9.76 11.86
C ASN A 4 -10.40 -10.03 11.00
N GLY A 5 -10.18 -9.23 9.94
CA GLY A 5 -9.03 -9.33 9.04
C GLY A 5 -8.93 -10.66 8.29
N GLY A 6 -10.03 -11.40 8.18
CA GLY A 6 -10.05 -12.76 7.62
C GLY A 6 -10.52 -12.85 6.18
N SER A 7 -10.95 -11.74 5.57
CA SER A 7 -11.46 -11.75 4.20
C SER A 7 -10.31 -11.88 3.19
N LEU A 8 -10.57 -12.56 2.08
CA LEU A 8 -9.63 -12.63 0.95
C LEU A 8 -9.99 -11.56 -0.09
N PRO A 9 -9.03 -11.09 -0.92
CA PRO A 9 -9.25 -9.93 -1.78
C PRO A 9 -10.48 -10.03 -2.69
N TRP A 10 -10.66 -11.16 -3.39
CA TRP A 10 -11.81 -11.32 -4.29
C TRP A 10 -13.16 -11.30 -3.55
N GLN A 11 -13.21 -11.78 -2.30
CA GLN A 11 -14.42 -11.72 -1.49
C GLN A 11 -14.76 -10.28 -1.10
N VAL A 12 -13.74 -9.45 -0.89
CA VAL A 12 -13.92 -8.01 -0.66
C VAL A 12 -14.44 -7.33 -1.93
N GLY A 13 -13.89 -7.66 -3.09
CA GLY A 13 -14.40 -7.18 -4.39
C GLY A 13 -15.88 -7.52 -4.60
N GLU A 14 -16.25 -8.80 -4.44
CA GLU A 14 -17.64 -9.29 -4.52
C GLU A 14 -18.58 -8.57 -3.54
N ALA A 15 -18.13 -8.34 -2.30
CA ALA A 15 -18.90 -7.62 -1.29
C ALA A 15 -19.09 -6.14 -1.65
N VAL A 16 -18.07 -5.49 -2.21
CA VAL A 16 -18.18 -4.10 -2.69
C VAL A 16 -19.14 -4.02 -3.87
N ASP A 17 -19.04 -4.90 -4.86
CA ASP A 17 -19.99 -4.96 -5.98
C ASP A 17 -21.43 -5.11 -5.50
N THR A 18 -21.66 -5.99 -4.52
CA THR A 18 -22.98 -6.19 -3.89
C THR A 18 -23.49 -4.91 -3.26
N VAL A 19 -22.66 -4.16 -2.52
CA VAL A 19 -23.04 -2.86 -1.93
C VAL A 19 -23.41 -1.86 -3.02
N PHE A 20 -22.62 -1.76 -4.08
CA PHE A 20 -22.87 -0.82 -5.16
C PHE A 20 -24.17 -1.14 -5.91
N GLN A 21 -24.42 -2.42 -6.21
CA GLN A 21 -25.60 -2.86 -6.95
C GLN A 21 -26.87 -2.83 -6.09
N GLU A 22 -26.84 -3.47 -4.92
CA GLU A 22 -28.05 -3.71 -4.12
C GLU A 22 -28.40 -2.52 -3.22
N VAL A 23 -27.40 -1.79 -2.71
CA VAL A 23 -27.63 -0.66 -1.78
C VAL A 23 -27.67 0.67 -2.53
N LEU A 24 -26.74 0.87 -3.47
CA LEU A 24 -26.60 2.15 -4.18
C LEU A 24 -27.30 2.18 -5.54
N GLY A 25 -27.86 1.06 -6.01
CA GLY A 25 -28.52 0.97 -7.31
C GLY A 25 -27.57 1.32 -8.47
N GLN A 26 -26.29 1.03 -8.30
CA GLN A 26 -25.23 1.36 -9.24
C GLN A 26 -24.69 0.09 -9.89
N GLU A 27 -25.07 -0.15 -11.15
CA GLU A 27 -24.74 -1.39 -11.87
C GLU A 27 -23.23 -1.58 -12.12
N SER A 28 -22.47 -0.47 -12.13
CA SER A 28 -21.00 -0.50 -12.23
C SER A 28 -20.40 0.75 -11.58
N PRO A 29 -19.09 0.76 -11.22
CA PRO A 29 -18.44 1.92 -10.61
C PRO A 29 -18.57 3.24 -11.38
N LEU A 30 -18.78 3.18 -12.71
CA LEU A 30 -18.95 4.34 -13.59
C LEU A 30 -20.42 4.67 -13.90
N ALA A 31 -21.36 3.80 -13.55
CA ALA A 31 -22.78 4.07 -13.78
C ALA A 31 -23.27 5.21 -12.87
N PRO A 32 -24.18 6.07 -13.34
CA PRO A 32 -24.76 7.11 -12.51
C PRO A 32 -25.56 6.48 -11.37
N ARG A 33 -25.45 7.06 -10.18
CA ARG A 33 -26.28 6.68 -9.03
C ARG A 33 -27.63 7.41 -9.06
N PRO A 34 -28.66 6.87 -8.40
CA PRO A 34 -29.87 7.62 -8.09
C PRO A 34 -29.51 8.96 -7.41
N PRO A 35 -30.14 10.09 -7.80
CA PRO A 35 -29.78 11.42 -7.29
C PRO A 35 -29.75 11.52 -5.75
N GLN A 36 -30.66 10.81 -5.09
CA GLN A 36 -30.76 10.77 -3.62
C GLN A 36 -29.59 10.03 -2.94
N LEU A 37 -28.83 9.20 -3.67
CA LEU A 37 -27.67 8.45 -3.15
C LEU A 37 -26.34 8.92 -3.75
N ALA A 38 -26.36 9.86 -4.69
CA ALA A 38 -25.16 10.34 -5.39
C ALA A 38 -24.09 10.92 -4.47
N HIS A 39 -24.47 11.41 -3.29
CA HIS A 39 -23.56 12.00 -2.30
C HIS A 39 -22.88 10.99 -1.36
N ILE A 40 -23.30 9.72 -1.38
CA ILE A 40 -22.77 8.70 -0.47
C ILE A 40 -21.35 8.31 -0.90
N THR A 41 -20.40 8.32 0.02
CA THR A 41 -19.06 7.79 -0.21
C THR A 41 -18.97 6.38 0.38
N VAL A 42 -18.42 5.43 -0.37
CA VAL A 42 -18.16 4.08 0.12
C VAL A 42 -16.70 3.97 0.52
N GLY A 43 -16.46 3.51 1.75
CA GLY A 43 -15.12 3.37 2.29
C GLY A 43 -14.76 1.93 2.67
N MET A 44 -13.47 1.64 2.66
CA MET A 44 -12.90 0.38 3.11
C MET A 44 -12.06 0.57 4.36
N HIS A 45 -12.26 -0.32 5.34
CA HIS A 45 -11.44 -0.49 6.54
C HIS A 45 -11.14 -1.98 6.68
N ALA A 46 -9.87 -2.35 6.57
CA ALA A 46 -9.42 -3.74 6.69
C ALA A 46 -8.46 -3.91 7.86
N HIS A 47 -8.64 -4.99 8.62
CA HIS A 47 -7.62 -5.51 9.51
C HIS A 47 -6.68 -6.48 8.77
N ASN A 48 -5.56 -6.83 9.38
CA ASN A 48 -4.49 -7.61 8.74
C ASN A 48 -4.29 -9.01 9.33
N ASP A 49 -5.27 -9.59 10.02
CA ASP A 49 -5.16 -10.90 10.69
C ASP A 49 -4.82 -12.06 9.73
N SER A 50 -5.17 -11.97 8.44
CA SER A 50 -4.77 -12.93 7.39
C SER A 50 -3.69 -12.41 6.44
N GLU A 51 -2.99 -11.33 6.80
CA GLU A 51 -1.98 -10.65 5.97
C GLU A 51 -2.51 -10.11 4.62
N THR A 52 -3.83 -9.91 4.51
CA THR A 52 -4.48 -9.42 3.30
C THR A 52 -4.94 -7.96 3.40
N GLY A 53 -4.74 -7.25 4.51
CA GLY A 53 -5.36 -5.94 4.77
C GLY A 53 -5.04 -4.90 3.69
N VAL A 54 -3.79 -4.84 3.22
CA VAL A 54 -3.40 -3.97 2.09
C VAL A 54 -4.08 -4.41 0.80
N ALA A 55 -4.00 -5.69 0.45
CA ALA A 55 -4.58 -6.22 -0.79
C ALA A 55 -6.11 -6.06 -0.85
N ASN A 56 -6.80 -6.34 0.26
CA ASN A 56 -8.24 -6.13 0.43
C ASN A 56 -8.62 -4.66 0.22
N THR A 57 -7.80 -3.74 0.74
CA THR A 57 -8.01 -2.31 0.56
C THR A 57 -7.87 -1.90 -0.90
N LEU A 58 -6.80 -2.33 -1.57
CA LEU A 58 -6.58 -2.03 -2.99
C LEU A 58 -7.69 -2.63 -3.87
N GLU A 59 -8.14 -3.85 -3.57
CA GLU A 59 -9.23 -4.48 -4.31
C GLU A 59 -10.56 -3.73 -4.10
N ALA A 60 -10.87 -3.31 -2.87
CA ALA A 60 -12.05 -2.48 -2.64
C ALA A 60 -12.04 -1.18 -3.45
N VAL A 61 -10.87 -0.53 -3.60
CA VAL A 61 -10.72 0.67 -4.43
C VAL A 61 -10.94 0.35 -5.90
N ARG A 62 -10.41 -0.77 -6.41
CA ARG A 62 -10.66 -1.22 -7.80
C ARG A 62 -12.15 -1.42 -8.09
N HIS A 63 -12.93 -1.81 -7.08
CA HIS A 63 -14.39 -1.98 -7.15
C HIS A 63 -15.19 -0.71 -6.83
N GLY A 64 -14.53 0.42 -6.60
CA GLY A 64 -15.17 1.74 -6.52
C GLY A 64 -15.20 2.41 -5.16
N CYS A 65 -14.65 1.78 -4.10
CA CYS A 65 -14.45 2.49 -2.83
C CYS A 65 -13.49 3.69 -3.04
N THR A 66 -13.87 4.86 -2.51
CA THR A 66 -13.10 6.11 -2.66
C THR A 66 -12.60 6.67 -1.34
N GLN A 67 -13.00 6.07 -0.21
CA GLN A 67 -12.42 6.36 1.10
C GLN A 67 -11.66 5.14 1.61
N VAL A 68 -10.40 5.34 1.99
CA VAL A 68 -9.56 4.28 2.58
C VAL A 68 -9.28 4.62 4.05
N GLN A 69 -9.44 3.62 4.91
CA GLN A 69 -9.09 3.68 6.32
C GLN A 69 -7.99 2.66 6.62
N GLY A 70 -6.96 3.14 7.30
CA GLY A 70 -5.79 2.36 7.68
C GLY A 70 -4.92 3.18 8.62
N THR A 71 -3.73 2.68 8.92
CA THR A 71 -2.79 3.35 9.82
C THR A 71 -1.39 3.37 9.26
N VAL A 72 -0.59 4.35 9.70
CA VAL A 72 0.85 4.37 9.40
C VAL A 72 1.48 3.12 10.04
N ASN A 73 2.31 2.43 9.26
CA ASN A 73 2.96 1.17 9.61
C ASN A 73 2.00 0.00 9.91
N GLY A 74 0.71 0.13 9.60
CA GLY A 74 -0.29 -0.90 9.84
C GLY A 74 -0.60 -1.12 11.32
N TYR A 75 -0.20 -0.21 12.21
CA TYR A 75 -0.46 -0.34 13.65
C TYR A 75 -1.96 -0.37 13.97
N GLY A 76 -2.36 -1.13 14.97
CA GLY A 76 -3.76 -1.30 15.33
C GLY A 76 -3.97 -2.43 16.32
N GLU A 77 -5.21 -2.89 16.44
CA GLU A 77 -5.53 -4.05 17.26
C GLU A 77 -4.97 -5.34 16.65
N ARG A 78 -4.54 -6.29 17.49
CA ARG A 78 -4.10 -7.64 17.10
C ARG A 78 -2.95 -7.60 16.09
N CYS A 79 -3.17 -8.11 14.87
CA CYS A 79 -2.23 -8.11 13.76
C CYS A 79 -2.18 -6.76 13.01
N GLY A 80 -2.95 -5.77 13.45
CA GLY A 80 -2.94 -4.42 12.91
C GLY A 80 -4.04 -4.14 11.88
N ASN A 81 -3.96 -2.94 11.33
CA ASN A 81 -4.83 -2.44 10.27
C ASN A 81 -4.09 -2.45 8.92
N ALA A 82 -4.82 -2.18 7.85
CA ALA A 82 -4.22 -1.98 6.54
C ALA A 82 -3.14 -0.87 6.58
N ASN A 83 -1.95 -1.19 6.06
CA ASN A 83 -0.77 -0.33 6.17
C ASN A 83 -0.78 0.79 5.13
N MET A 84 -0.96 2.03 5.58
CA MET A 84 -0.98 3.22 4.72
C MET A 84 0.36 3.47 4.02
N ILE A 85 1.48 2.99 4.59
CA ILE A 85 2.79 3.10 3.95
C ILE A 85 2.85 2.29 2.65
N SER A 86 2.12 1.18 2.56
CA SER A 86 2.02 0.41 1.32
C SER A 86 0.90 0.94 0.43
N ILE A 87 -0.26 1.26 1.02
CA ILE A 87 -1.46 1.61 0.25
C ILE A 87 -1.28 2.90 -0.55
N ILE A 88 -0.79 3.98 0.06
CA ILE A 88 -0.66 5.27 -0.61
C ILE A 88 0.18 5.17 -1.90
N PRO A 89 1.42 4.65 -1.87
CA PRO A 89 2.22 4.56 -3.09
C PRO A 89 1.69 3.53 -4.08
N ASP A 90 1.04 2.44 -3.64
CA ASP A 90 0.37 1.51 -4.57
C ASP A 90 -0.78 2.21 -5.32
N LEU A 91 -1.62 2.96 -4.62
CA LEU A 91 -2.71 3.71 -5.23
C LEU A 91 -2.19 4.79 -6.19
N GLN A 92 -1.20 5.59 -5.75
CA GLN A 92 -0.74 6.75 -6.52
C GLN A 92 0.21 6.38 -7.66
N LEU A 93 1.25 5.58 -7.38
CA LEU A 93 2.30 5.30 -8.36
C LEU A 93 1.96 4.14 -9.30
N LYS A 94 1.10 3.20 -8.88
CA LYS A 94 0.79 2.00 -9.67
C LYS A 94 -0.63 1.99 -10.22
N MET A 95 -1.60 2.44 -9.43
CA MET A 95 -3.01 2.44 -9.83
C MET A 95 -3.47 3.79 -10.42
N GLY A 96 -2.64 4.84 -10.34
CA GLY A 96 -2.88 6.12 -11.00
C GLY A 96 -3.91 7.02 -10.31
N TYR A 97 -4.11 6.85 -8.99
CA TYR A 97 -5.02 7.68 -8.20
C TYR A 97 -4.29 8.86 -7.54
N ASP A 98 -4.90 10.04 -7.56
CA ASP A 98 -4.40 11.21 -6.83
C ASP A 98 -4.77 11.09 -5.34
N CYS A 99 -3.81 10.66 -4.51
CA CYS A 99 -4.04 10.40 -3.09
C CYS A 99 -3.51 11.54 -2.21
N VAL A 100 -2.23 11.89 -2.37
CA VAL A 100 -1.56 12.97 -1.64
C VAL A 100 -0.70 13.79 -2.61
N PRO A 101 -0.37 15.05 -2.28
CA PRO A 101 0.61 15.81 -3.06
C PRO A 101 1.93 15.04 -3.21
N ASP A 102 2.57 15.14 -4.37
CA ASP A 102 3.80 14.41 -4.68
C ASP A 102 4.94 14.72 -3.71
N GLU A 103 5.00 15.95 -3.19
CA GLU A 103 5.94 16.34 -2.15
C GLU A 103 5.73 15.58 -0.84
N ASN A 104 4.48 15.28 -0.48
CA ASN A 104 4.16 14.53 0.74
C ASN A 104 4.46 13.04 0.57
N LEU A 105 4.38 12.53 -0.65
CA LEU A 105 4.75 11.14 -0.94
C LEU A 105 6.22 10.86 -0.61
N ARG A 106 7.10 11.86 -0.84
CA ARG A 106 8.53 11.77 -0.52
C ARG A 106 8.84 11.77 0.98
N GLU A 107 7.86 12.08 1.83
CA GLU A 107 8.02 12.10 3.29
C GLU A 107 7.62 10.76 3.95
N LEU A 108 7.25 9.73 3.18
CA LEU A 108 6.76 8.46 3.75
C LEU A 108 7.76 7.74 4.64
N VAL A 109 9.06 7.77 4.31
CA VAL A 109 10.11 7.18 5.16
C VAL A 109 10.19 7.88 6.52
N GLU A 110 10.22 9.21 6.51
CA GLU A 110 10.30 10.02 7.74
C GLU A 110 9.01 9.91 8.57
N LEU A 111 7.84 9.91 7.92
CA LEU A 111 6.55 9.68 8.57
C LEU A 111 6.50 8.30 9.25
N SER A 112 6.94 7.25 8.56
CA SER A 112 6.99 5.89 9.11
C SER A 112 7.86 5.84 10.37
N ARG A 113 9.06 6.40 10.31
CA ARG A 113 10.00 6.45 11.44
C ARG A 113 9.44 7.25 12.61
N TYR A 114 8.88 8.43 12.34
CA TYR A 114 8.29 9.30 13.34
C TYR A 114 7.16 8.58 14.10
N VAL A 115 6.26 7.88 13.39
CA VAL A 115 5.18 7.14 14.04
C VAL A 115 5.70 5.94 14.83
N SER A 116 6.72 5.22 14.35
CA SER A 116 7.38 4.17 15.12
C SER A 116 7.99 4.70 16.41
N GLU A 117 8.69 5.83 16.36
CA GLU A 117 9.28 6.49 17.52
C GLU A 117 8.22 6.90 18.54
N MET A 118 7.15 7.55 18.08
CA MET A 118 6.02 7.95 18.94
C MET A 118 5.29 6.76 19.57
N ALA A 119 5.25 5.62 18.87
CA ALA A 119 4.70 4.37 19.39
C ALA A 119 5.68 3.60 20.30
N ASN A 120 6.90 4.11 20.48
CA ASN A 120 8.00 3.42 21.19
C ASN A 120 8.29 2.03 20.60
N LEU A 121 8.26 1.93 19.27
CA LEU A 121 8.56 0.73 18.50
C LEU A 121 9.80 0.97 17.64
N ASN A 122 10.60 -0.08 17.46
CA ASN A 122 11.71 -0.02 16.50
C ASN A 122 11.15 -0.03 15.07
N PRO A 123 11.64 0.84 14.16
CA PRO A 123 11.29 0.77 12.74
C PRO A 123 11.66 -0.59 12.14
N ASP A 124 10.77 -1.17 11.34
CA ASP A 124 11.06 -2.42 10.65
C ASP A 124 11.90 -2.18 9.40
N SER A 125 13.16 -2.66 9.45
CA SER A 125 14.10 -2.58 8.33
C SER A 125 13.62 -3.28 7.05
N HIS A 126 12.69 -4.25 7.13
CA HIS A 126 12.14 -4.99 5.98
C HIS A 126 10.76 -4.52 5.55
N GLN A 127 10.22 -3.46 6.17
CA GLN A 127 8.89 -2.96 5.84
C GLN A 127 8.81 -2.60 4.34
N PRO A 128 7.74 -3.00 3.63
CA PRO A 128 7.53 -2.59 2.26
C PRO A 128 7.64 -1.07 2.10
N PHE A 129 8.24 -0.64 0.98
CA PHE A 129 8.51 0.77 0.63
C PHE A 129 9.53 1.48 1.54
N VAL A 130 9.33 1.54 2.84
CA VAL A 130 10.13 2.43 3.73
C VAL A 130 11.27 1.75 4.48
N GLY A 131 11.29 0.42 4.49
CA GLY A 131 12.35 -0.35 5.13
C GLY A 131 13.71 -0.10 4.47
N GLN A 132 14.76 -0.06 5.28
CA GLN A 132 16.14 0.07 4.80
C GLN A 132 16.56 -1.05 3.84
N SER A 133 15.93 -2.22 3.93
CA SER A 133 16.16 -3.38 3.07
C SER A 133 15.24 -3.43 1.86
N ALA A 134 14.20 -2.58 1.78
CA ALA A 134 13.17 -2.66 0.74
C ALA A 134 13.71 -2.45 -0.68
N PHE A 135 14.78 -1.64 -0.81
CA PHE A 135 15.48 -1.38 -2.07
C PHE A 135 16.97 -1.72 -1.98
N ALA A 136 17.33 -2.66 -1.10
CA ALA A 136 18.70 -3.12 -0.93
C ALA A 136 19.02 -4.30 -1.88
N HIS A 137 20.13 -4.21 -2.59
CA HIS A 137 20.61 -5.24 -3.52
C HIS A 137 21.94 -5.83 -3.03
N LYS A 138 22.04 -7.16 -2.98
CA LYS A 138 23.28 -7.84 -2.56
C LYS A 138 24.33 -7.86 -3.67
N GLY A 139 25.56 -7.48 -3.32
CA GLY A 139 26.76 -7.48 -4.16
C GLY A 139 27.09 -8.85 -4.75
N GLY A 140 27.22 -8.94 -6.08
CA GLY A 140 27.46 -10.16 -6.85
C GLY A 140 26.97 -10.01 -8.31
N THR A 141 26.65 -11.12 -9.00
CA THR A 141 26.08 -11.12 -10.38
C THR A 141 24.87 -10.19 -10.54
N HIS A 142 24.16 -9.93 -9.43
CA HIS A 142 23.00 -9.03 -9.38
C HIS A 142 23.37 -7.54 -9.53
N VAL A 143 24.57 -7.09 -9.13
CA VAL A 143 24.95 -5.66 -9.24
C VAL A 143 25.17 -5.26 -10.69
N ASN A 144 25.81 -6.10 -11.49
CA ASN A 144 25.95 -5.87 -12.93
C ASN A 144 24.59 -5.87 -13.66
N ALA A 145 23.59 -6.58 -13.14
CA ALA A 145 22.24 -6.62 -13.69
C ALA A 145 21.40 -5.40 -13.25
N VAL A 146 21.49 -4.96 -11.99
CA VAL A 146 20.84 -3.74 -11.49
C VAL A 146 21.37 -2.50 -12.20
N VAL A 147 22.69 -2.40 -12.43
CA VAL A 147 23.28 -1.27 -13.18
C VAL A 147 22.82 -1.25 -14.64
N LYS A 148 22.51 -2.40 -15.23
CA LYS A 148 22.03 -2.50 -16.61
C LYS A 148 20.51 -2.30 -16.74
N TYR A 149 19.72 -2.73 -15.74
CA TYR A 149 18.26 -2.70 -15.75
C TYR A 149 17.68 -2.53 -14.33
N VAL A 150 17.79 -1.33 -13.75
CA VAL A 150 17.33 -1.00 -12.39
C VAL A 150 15.86 -1.40 -12.17
N MET A 151 14.99 -1.14 -13.15
CA MET A 151 13.56 -1.47 -13.09
C MET A 151 13.25 -2.97 -13.10
N SER A 152 14.21 -3.84 -13.43
CA SER A 152 14.01 -5.30 -13.32
C SER A 152 14.04 -5.79 -11.87
N TYR A 153 14.54 -4.98 -10.94
CA TYR A 153 14.68 -5.31 -9.52
C TYR A 153 13.96 -4.34 -8.59
N GLN A 154 13.34 -3.29 -9.14
CA GLN A 154 12.61 -2.27 -8.39
C GLN A 154 11.27 -2.02 -9.04
N HIS A 155 10.19 -2.15 -8.26
CA HIS A 155 8.83 -1.94 -8.76
C HIS A 155 8.45 -0.45 -8.86
N ILE A 156 9.26 0.45 -8.29
CA ILE A 156 9.18 1.92 -8.40
C ILE A 156 10.58 2.52 -8.21
N ASP A 157 10.76 3.80 -8.57
CA ASP A 157 11.90 4.59 -8.09
C ASP A 157 11.74 4.91 -6.59
N PRO A 158 12.66 4.46 -5.71
CA PRO A 158 12.55 4.68 -4.27
C PRO A 158 12.59 6.17 -3.87
N ALA A 159 13.19 7.04 -4.70
CA ALA A 159 13.24 8.47 -4.41
C ALA A 159 11.85 9.13 -4.41
N LEU A 160 10.87 8.52 -5.08
CA LEU A 160 9.48 9.00 -5.10
C LEU A 160 8.79 8.88 -3.73
N ILE A 161 9.28 7.98 -2.87
CA ILE A 161 8.71 7.73 -1.54
C ILE A 161 9.68 8.10 -0.40
N GLY A 162 10.76 8.80 -0.70
CA GLY A 162 11.76 9.23 0.29
C GLY A 162 12.78 8.16 0.70
N ASN A 163 12.89 7.07 -0.04
CA ASN A 163 13.87 6.02 0.20
C ASN A 163 14.98 6.06 -0.85
N GLU A 164 16.00 5.23 -0.68
CA GLU A 164 17.16 5.17 -1.55
C GLU A 164 17.52 3.73 -1.93
N THR A 165 18.16 3.58 -3.09
CA THR A 165 18.73 2.30 -3.49
C THR A 165 20.04 2.06 -2.73
N ARG A 166 20.18 0.89 -2.10
CA ARG A 166 21.40 0.53 -1.37
C ARG A 166 22.05 -0.71 -1.99
N VAL A 167 23.36 -0.67 -2.18
CA VAL A 167 24.14 -1.85 -2.63
C VAL A 167 24.94 -2.36 -1.45
N LEU A 168 24.66 -3.60 -1.03
CA LEU A 168 25.37 -4.27 0.05
C LEU A 168 26.62 -4.94 -0.51
N VAL A 169 27.81 -4.50 -0.10
CA VAL A 169 29.07 -5.15 -0.51
C VAL A 169 29.15 -6.52 0.17
N SER A 170 29.13 -7.59 -0.62
CA SER A 170 29.31 -8.97 -0.13
C SER A 170 30.71 -9.50 -0.49
N GLU A 171 31.19 -10.54 0.19
CA GLU A 171 32.51 -11.17 -0.04
C GLU A 171 32.76 -11.59 -1.50
N LEU A 172 31.71 -11.76 -2.31
CA LEU A 172 31.77 -12.11 -3.73
C LEU A 172 31.90 -10.90 -4.69
N SER A 173 31.96 -9.67 -4.17
CA SER A 173 31.99 -8.44 -4.98
C SER A 173 33.39 -8.08 -5.51
N GLY A 174 34.40 -8.90 -5.18
CA GLY A 174 35.82 -8.63 -5.45
C GLY A 174 36.54 -9.73 -6.24
N LYS A 175 35.89 -10.35 -7.24
CA LYS A 175 36.56 -11.16 -8.27
C LYS A 175 36.14 -10.74 -9.67
#